data_AF-A0A7U2ERE7-F1
#
_entry.id   AF-A0A7U2ERE7-F1
#
_cell.length_a   1.000
_cell.length_b   1.000
_cell.length_c   1.000
_cell.angle_alpha   90.00
_cell.angle_beta   90.00
_cell.angle_gamma   90.00
#
_symmetry.space_group_name_H-M   'P 1'
#
loop_
_entity.id
_entity.type
_entity.pdbx_description
1 polymer ?
#
loop_
_entity_poly.entity_id
_entity_poly.type
_entity_poly.pdbx_seq_one_letter_code
_entity_poly.pdbx_strand_id
1 'polypeptide(L)'
;MINFCYTTAIVATLSFNSIATAECTRAGLLSAAQSYLAAQTAGKPGALALATTNFTYQQNNKVLDIAKGLLSTPYAITLNRSTADTVACASYTMWISTSGAKPFVVSTQLRHANNDTGTISMIDTVAATTGDLFFDAKKTLGYIQKEDWSDIAEGQRPSRELLKKVGDAYLDMWTDKNAADSIPWGTQCERVEGSSYTSPCGASLPRGGSAKKNGLRRYVIDEVMGSVDVLCQFDSLGAWPDSHEIRVVDGKVKYVHTVTVMRGVGT
;
A
#
# COMPACT_ATOMS: atom_id res chain seq x y z
N MET A 1 -80.94 -13.45 23.90
CA MET A 1 -80.20 -12.72 22.85
C MET A 1 -78.74 -12.72 23.26
N ILE A 2 -77.91 -13.57 22.65
CA ILE A 2 -76.47 -13.68 22.96
C ILE A 2 -75.72 -13.05 21.80
N ASN A 3 -74.94 -12.01 22.09
CA ASN A 3 -74.18 -11.22 21.13
C ASN A 3 -72.74 -11.76 21.10
N PHE A 4 -72.29 -12.28 19.97
CA PHE A 4 -70.89 -12.68 19.77
C PHE A 4 -70.14 -11.55 19.07
N CYS A 5 -69.16 -10.98 19.76
CA CYS A 5 -68.28 -9.93 19.26
C CYS A 5 -67.04 -10.59 18.63
N TYR A 6 -66.83 -10.39 17.32
CA TYR A 6 -65.62 -10.85 16.63
C TYR A 6 -64.59 -9.73 16.58
N THR A 7 -63.44 -9.94 17.24
CA THR A 7 -62.32 -9.01 17.20
C THR A 7 -61.32 -9.46 16.13
N THR A 8 -61.24 -8.73 15.02
CA THR A 8 -60.25 -8.98 13.96
C THR A 8 -58.90 -8.38 14.38
N ALA A 9 -57.89 -9.21 14.61
CA ALA A 9 -56.53 -8.75 14.90
C ALA A 9 -55.77 -8.50 13.58
N ILE A 10 -55.38 -7.26 13.33
CA ILE A 10 -54.52 -6.88 12.21
C ILE A 10 -53.07 -7.06 12.65
N VAL A 11 -52.36 -8.02 12.05
CA VAL A 11 -50.91 -8.22 12.24
C VAL A 11 -50.17 -7.32 11.25
N ALA A 12 -49.53 -6.26 11.74
CA ALA A 12 -48.65 -5.43 10.94
C ALA A 12 -47.24 -6.04 10.87
N THR A 13 -46.86 -6.55 9.70
CA THR A 13 -45.48 -6.99 9.42
C THR A 13 -44.60 -5.76 9.16
N LEU A 14 -43.74 -5.44 10.12
CA LEU A 14 -42.67 -4.45 9.96
C LEU A 14 -41.54 -5.05 9.13
N SER A 15 -41.41 -4.62 7.86
CA SER A 15 -40.26 -4.92 7.02
C SER A 15 -39.07 -4.06 7.46
N PHE A 16 -38.10 -4.66 8.13
CA PHE A 16 -36.81 -4.03 8.37
C PHE A 16 -36.04 -3.98 7.05
N ASN A 17 -36.00 -2.82 6.39
CA ASN A 17 -35.03 -2.58 5.33
C ASN A 17 -33.65 -2.51 5.97
N SER A 18 -32.87 -3.58 5.85
CA SER A 18 -31.44 -3.52 6.14
C SER A 18 -30.82 -2.48 5.20
N ILE A 19 -30.46 -1.32 5.75
CA ILE A 19 -29.59 -0.39 5.04
C ILE A 19 -28.28 -1.13 4.88
N ALA A 20 -27.96 -1.59 3.67
CA ALA A 20 -26.66 -2.13 3.36
C ALA A 20 -25.66 -0.99 3.59
N THR A 21 -24.97 -1.02 4.72
CA THR A 21 -23.79 -0.17 4.91
C THR A 21 -22.78 -0.61 3.88
N ALA A 22 -22.27 0.31 3.07
CA ALA A 22 -21.12 0.00 2.22
C ALA A 22 -20.00 -0.50 3.16
N GLU A 23 -19.53 -1.72 2.91
CA GLU A 23 -18.46 -2.34 3.68
C GLU A 23 -17.15 -2.28 2.89
N CYS A 24 -16.04 -2.00 3.59
CA CYS A 24 -14.68 -2.12 3.05
C CYS A 24 -14.32 -3.59 2.84
N THR A 25 -14.91 -4.19 1.82
CA THR A 25 -14.58 -5.56 1.46
C THR A 25 -13.24 -5.60 0.74
N ARG A 26 -12.47 -6.68 0.96
CA ARG A 26 -11.24 -6.96 0.20
C ARG A 26 -11.49 -6.88 -1.31
N ALA A 27 -12.60 -7.46 -1.78
CA ALA A 27 -12.97 -7.44 -3.20
C ALA A 27 -13.20 -6.01 -3.73
N GLY A 28 -13.90 -5.15 -2.97
CA GLY A 28 -14.10 -3.75 -3.34
C GLY A 28 -12.79 -2.97 -3.44
N LEU A 29 -11.90 -3.14 -2.46
CA LEU A 29 -10.58 -2.50 -2.43
C LEU A 29 -9.70 -2.95 -3.61
N LEU A 30 -9.66 -4.25 -3.91
CA LEU A 30 -8.90 -4.77 -5.05
C LEU A 30 -9.51 -4.36 -6.39
N SER A 31 -10.83 -4.23 -6.48
CA SER A 31 -11.51 -3.69 -7.66
C SER A 31 -11.15 -2.23 -7.90
N ALA A 32 -11.09 -1.41 -6.83
CA ALA A 32 -10.64 -0.03 -6.93
C ALA A 32 -9.17 0.05 -7.38
N ALA A 33 -8.27 -0.76 -6.81
CA ALA A 33 -6.88 -0.89 -7.26
C ALA A 33 -6.76 -1.27 -8.75
N GLN A 34 -7.57 -2.22 -9.21
CA GLN A 34 -7.60 -2.60 -10.62
C GLN A 34 -8.06 -1.45 -11.53
N SER A 35 -9.04 -0.65 -11.10
CA SER A 35 -9.48 0.55 -11.83
C SER A 35 -8.38 1.61 -11.91
N TYR A 36 -7.62 1.79 -10.82
CA TYR A 36 -6.43 2.64 -10.78
C TYR A 36 -5.36 2.19 -11.78
N LEU A 37 -5.04 0.90 -11.82
CA LEU A 37 -4.06 0.34 -12.77
C LEU A 37 -4.52 0.54 -14.22
N ALA A 38 -5.81 0.36 -14.51
CA ALA A 38 -6.37 0.61 -15.84
C ALA A 38 -6.26 2.10 -16.22
N ALA A 39 -6.59 3.01 -15.31
CA ALA A 39 -6.45 4.45 -15.52
C ALA A 39 -4.99 4.87 -15.73
N GLN A 40 -4.05 4.34 -14.94
CA GLN A 40 -2.62 4.59 -15.08
C GLN A 40 -2.08 4.08 -16.43
N THR A 41 -2.50 2.88 -16.84
CA THR A 41 -2.09 2.29 -18.13
C THR A 41 -2.56 3.16 -19.29
N ALA A 42 -3.77 3.71 -19.20
CA ALA A 42 -4.36 4.57 -20.22
C ALA A 42 -3.91 6.04 -20.14
N GLY A 43 -3.29 6.48 -19.03
CA GLY A 43 -3.03 7.90 -18.77
C GLY A 43 -4.31 8.73 -18.60
N LYS A 44 -5.37 8.13 -18.04
CA LYS A 44 -6.73 8.71 -17.98
C LYS A 44 -7.26 8.77 -16.55
N PRO A 45 -6.83 9.76 -15.73
CA PRO A 45 -7.29 9.89 -14.36
C PRO A 45 -8.80 10.13 -14.25
N GLY A 46 -9.41 10.78 -15.24
CA GLY A 46 -10.85 11.04 -15.29
C GLY A 46 -11.73 9.79 -15.46
N ALA A 47 -11.13 8.61 -15.67
CA ALA A 47 -11.86 7.34 -15.69
C ALA A 47 -12.13 6.77 -14.28
N LEU A 48 -11.53 7.37 -13.24
CA LEU A 48 -11.69 6.92 -11.86
C LEU A 48 -12.94 7.51 -11.22
N ALA A 49 -13.63 6.71 -10.41
CA ALA A 49 -14.70 7.17 -9.53
C ALA A 49 -14.07 7.88 -8.33
N LEU A 50 -13.84 9.19 -8.45
CA LEU A 50 -13.28 10.01 -7.38
C LEU A 50 -14.39 10.61 -6.52
N ALA A 51 -14.13 10.77 -5.22
CA ALA A 51 -15.03 11.48 -4.33
C ALA A 51 -15.25 12.92 -4.83
N THR A 52 -16.50 13.37 -4.89
CA THR A 52 -16.84 14.73 -5.38
C THR A 52 -16.44 15.82 -4.39
N THR A 53 -16.22 15.47 -3.12
CA THR A 53 -15.79 16.37 -2.05
C THR A 53 -14.60 15.78 -1.32
N ASN A 54 -13.65 16.63 -0.90
CA ASN A 54 -12.48 16.24 -0.12
C ASN A 54 -11.57 15.19 -0.77
N PHE A 55 -11.63 15.05 -2.11
CA PHE A 55 -10.66 14.24 -2.85
C PHE A 55 -9.26 14.87 -2.79
N THR A 56 -8.24 14.05 -2.53
CA THR A 56 -6.83 14.46 -2.58
C THR A 56 -6.01 13.55 -3.48
N TYR A 57 -5.31 14.15 -4.44
CA TYR A 57 -4.21 13.49 -5.13
C TYR A 57 -2.88 14.02 -4.59
N GLN A 58 -2.00 13.12 -4.19
CA GLN A 58 -0.63 13.48 -3.83
C GLN A 58 0.37 12.54 -4.49
N GLN A 59 1.52 13.11 -4.84
CA GLN A 59 2.62 12.38 -5.43
C GLN A 59 3.92 12.86 -4.81
N ASN A 60 4.77 11.91 -4.40
CA ASN A 60 6.07 12.17 -3.81
C ASN A 60 5.96 13.16 -2.63
N ASN A 61 5.03 12.87 -1.70
CA ASN A 61 4.71 13.68 -0.52
C ASN A 61 4.27 15.13 -0.80
N LYS A 62 3.77 15.43 -2.01
CA LYS A 62 3.25 16.75 -2.37
C LYS A 62 1.85 16.63 -2.93
N VAL A 63 0.93 17.45 -2.44
CA VAL A 63 -0.41 17.60 -3.03
C VAL A 63 -0.26 18.29 -4.39
N LEU A 64 -0.93 17.77 -5.40
CA LEU A 64 -0.94 18.33 -6.75
C LEU A 64 -2.24 17.98 -7.47
N ASP A 65 -2.47 18.67 -8.57
CA ASP A 65 -3.55 18.36 -9.50
C ASP A 65 -3.31 16.99 -10.16
N ILE A 66 -4.30 16.09 -10.08
CA ILE A 66 -4.23 14.75 -10.67
C ILE A 66 -3.96 14.79 -12.18
N ALA A 67 -4.45 15.84 -12.87
CA ALA A 67 -4.23 16.06 -14.30
C ALA A 67 -2.76 16.37 -14.64
N LYS A 68 -1.93 16.70 -13.65
CA LYS A 68 -0.49 16.96 -13.78
C LYS A 68 0.38 15.85 -13.20
N GLY A 69 -0.25 14.86 -12.56
CA GLY A 69 0.42 13.73 -11.93
C GLY A 69 0.84 12.62 -12.90
N LEU A 70 1.51 11.62 -12.35
CA LEU A 70 1.93 10.40 -13.05
C LEU A 70 0.75 9.70 -13.75
N LEU A 71 -0.43 9.76 -13.13
CA LEU A 71 -1.66 9.14 -13.62
C LEU A 71 -2.17 9.71 -14.95
N SER A 72 -1.70 10.90 -15.34
CA SER A 72 -2.05 11.56 -16.61
C SER A 72 -1.14 11.18 -17.78
N THR A 73 -0.16 10.32 -17.56
CA THR A 73 0.73 9.79 -18.59
C THR A 73 0.53 8.28 -18.70
N PRO A 74 0.33 7.71 -19.91
CA PRO A 74 0.20 6.27 -20.06
C PRO A 74 1.55 5.58 -19.83
N TYR A 75 1.53 4.48 -19.07
CA TYR A 75 2.68 3.58 -18.90
C TYR A 75 2.28 2.13 -19.14
N ALA A 76 3.10 1.41 -19.89
CA ALA A 76 2.97 -0.04 -19.99
C ALA A 76 3.49 -0.68 -18.69
N ILE A 77 2.58 -1.24 -17.90
CA ILE A 77 2.89 -1.89 -16.64
C ILE A 77 3.37 -3.32 -16.90
N THR A 78 4.62 -3.61 -16.54
CA THR A 78 5.25 -4.93 -16.75
C THR A 78 4.93 -5.89 -15.60
N LEU A 79 4.85 -5.37 -14.37
CA LEU A 79 4.48 -6.14 -13.19
C LEU A 79 3.69 -5.23 -12.24
N ASN A 80 2.69 -5.78 -11.57
CA ASN A 80 1.98 -5.11 -10.49
C ASN A 80 1.52 -6.12 -9.43
N ARG A 81 1.26 -5.62 -8.23
CA ARG A 81 0.64 -6.35 -7.12
C ARG A 81 -0.16 -5.37 -6.29
N SER A 82 -1.36 -5.78 -5.88
CA SER A 82 -2.22 -5.01 -4.99
C SER A 82 -2.52 -5.77 -3.70
N THR A 83 -2.63 -5.03 -2.61
CA THR A 83 -3.00 -5.54 -1.27
C THR A 83 -4.14 -4.70 -0.72
N ALA A 84 -4.88 -5.25 0.25
CA ALA A 84 -6.10 -4.64 0.77
C ALA A 84 -6.15 -4.66 2.30
N ASP A 85 -6.34 -3.47 2.87
CA ASP A 85 -6.52 -3.21 4.29
C ASP A 85 -7.98 -2.85 4.57
N THR A 86 -8.74 -3.85 5.01
CA THR A 86 -10.18 -3.69 5.30
C THR A 86 -10.44 -2.87 6.56
N VAL A 87 -9.45 -2.73 7.45
CA VAL A 87 -9.56 -1.93 8.68
C VAL A 87 -9.36 -0.44 8.37
N ALA A 88 -8.37 -0.12 7.53
CA ALA A 88 -8.08 1.26 7.12
C ALA A 88 -8.89 1.72 5.89
N CYS A 89 -9.73 0.85 5.34
CA CYS A 89 -10.42 1.02 4.06
C CYS A 89 -9.50 1.55 2.95
N ALA A 90 -8.40 0.84 2.76
CA ALA A 90 -7.34 1.26 1.87
C ALA A 90 -6.76 0.08 1.08
N SER A 91 -6.21 0.36 -0.10
CA SER A 91 -5.43 -0.61 -0.85
C SER A 91 -4.05 -0.05 -1.13
N TYR A 92 -3.05 -0.90 -1.20
CA TYR A 92 -1.74 -0.55 -1.72
C TYR A 92 -1.54 -1.25 -3.06
N THR A 93 -0.83 -0.62 -3.99
CA THR A 93 -0.46 -1.18 -5.27
C THR A 93 0.96 -0.80 -5.61
N MET A 94 1.80 -1.82 -5.78
CA MET A 94 3.11 -1.69 -6.40
C MET A 94 2.99 -1.96 -7.90
N TRP A 95 3.65 -1.16 -8.73
CA TRP A 95 3.81 -1.48 -10.13
C TRP A 95 5.15 -1.03 -10.70
N ILE A 96 5.60 -1.73 -11.75
CA ILE A 96 6.84 -1.45 -12.48
C ILE A 96 6.54 -1.23 -13.95
N SER A 97 7.10 -0.16 -14.52
CA SER A 97 7.27 0.01 -15.96
C SER A 97 8.74 -0.02 -16.31
N THR A 98 9.13 -0.98 -17.15
CA THR A 98 10.52 -1.13 -17.63
C THR A 98 10.73 -0.61 -19.04
N SER A 99 9.69 -0.09 -19.68
CA SER A 99 9.67 0.33 -21.09
C SER A 99 9.46 1.84 -21.23
N GLY A 100 9.70 2.36 -22.44
CA GLY A 100 9.59 3.78 -22.74
C GLY A 100 10.84 4.59 -22.39
N ALA A 101 10.77 5.90 -22.62
CA ALA A 101 11.88 6.83 -22.38
C ALA A 101 12.18 7.03 -20.88
N LYS A 102 11.22 6.71 -20.00
CA LYS A 102 11.33 6.91 -18.56
C LYS A 102 10.71 5.73 -17.80
N PRO A 103 11.52 4.79 -17.28
CA PRO A 103 11.03 3.69 -16.46
C PRO A 103 10.64 4.15 -15.06
N PHE A 104 9.78 3.38 -14.38
CA PHE A 104 9.31 3.67 -13.04
C PHE A 104 9.15 2.41 -12.19
N VAL A 105 9.39 2.58 -10.88
CA VAL A 105 8.90 1.69 -9.82
C VAL A 105 8.05 2.56 -8.91
N VAL A 106 6.81 2.12 -8.65
CA VAL A 106 5.79 2.97 -8.06
C VAL A 106 5.04 2.23 -6.97
N SER A 107 4.83 2.94 -5.87
CA SER A 107 4.01 2.56 -4.73
C SER A 107 2.83 3.51 -4.64
N THR A 108 1.59 3.00 -4.66
CA THR A 108 0.40 3.84 -4.51
C THR A 108 -0.55 3.28 -3.48
N GLN A 109 -1.03 4.14 -2.58
CA GLN A 109 -2.16 3.84 -1.71
C GLN A 109 -3.42 4.52 -2.24
N LEU A 110 -4.52 3.77 -2.30
CA LEU A 110 -5.87 4.31 -2.45
C LEU A 110 -6.56 4.27 -1.10
N ARG A 111 -7.31 5.33 -0.78
CA ARG A 111 -8.14 5.39 0.43
C ARG A 111 -9.57 5.70 0.08
N HIS A 112 -10.46 5.19 0.91
CA HIS A 112 -11.90 5.29 0.77
C HIS A 112 -12.48 5.88 2.05
N ALA A 113 -13.46 6.77 1.91
CA ALA A 113 -14.13 7.40 3.04
C ALA A 113 -15.39 6.62 3.43
N ASN A 114 -15.81 6.73 4.70
CA ASN A 114 -17.11 6.20 5.19
C ASN A 114 -17.31 4.70 4.95
N ASN A 115 -16.22 3.95 4.91
CA ASN A 115 -16.18 2.54 4.55
C ASN A 115 -16.74 2.17 3.17
N ASP A 116 -16.77 3.13 2.24
CA ASP A 116 -17.37 2.97 0.91
C ASP A 116 -16.31 2.86 -0.19
N THR A 117 -16.20 1.67 -0.79
CA THR A 117 -15.27 1.41 -1.91
C THR A 117 -15.76 1.92 -3.26
N GLY A 118 -16.97 2.48 -3.34
CA GLY A 118 -17.56 3.02 -4.56
C GLY A 118 -16.88 4.29 -5.08
N THR A 119 -16.20 5.05 -4.22
CA THR A 119 -15.40 6.20 -4.64
C THR A 119 -14.04 6.26 -3.93
N ILE A 120 -13.03 6.80 -4.61
CA ILE A 120 -11.68 6.99 -4.07
C ILE A 120 -11.61 8.40 -3.46
N SER A 121 -11.31 8.50 -2.17
CA SER A 121 -11.14 9.78 -1.47
C SER A 121 -9.70 10.29 -1.49
N MET A 122 -8.72 9.39 -1.64
CA MET A 122 -7.31 9.78 -1.77
C MET A 122 -6.54 8.82 -2.67
N ILE A 123 -5.65 9.39 -3.48
CA ILE A 123 -4.61 8.67 -4.22
C ILE A 123 -3.27 9.25 -3.75
N ASP A 124 -2.44 8.40 -3.14
CA ASP A 124 -1.12 8.76 -2.63
C ASP A 124 -0.06 7.93 -3.31
N THR A 125 0.80 8.56 -4.11
CA THR A 125 1.81 7.86 -4.92
C THR A 125 3.22 8.26 -4.53
N VAL A 126 4.10 7.29 -4.30
CA VAL A 126 5.56 7.46 -4.33
C VAL A 126 6.09 6.79 -5.59
N ALA A 127 6.79 7.57 -6.43
CA ALA A 127 7.23 7.13 -7.75
C ALA A 127 8.71 7.47 -7.98
N ALA A 128 9.54 6.43 -7.99
CA ALA A 128 10.96 6.50 -8.29
C ALA A 128 11.21 6.21 -9.78
N THR A 129 12.23 6.85 -10.32
CA THR A 129 12.62 6.81 -11.74
C THR A 129 14.13 7.05 -11.88
N THR A 130 14.64 7.10 -13.12
CA THR A 130 16.06 7.35 -13.41
C THR A 130 16.59 8.56 -12.63
N GLY A 131 17.70 8.35 -11.91
CA GLY A 131 18.36 9.34 -11.06
C GLY A 131 17.94 9.31 -9.59
N ASP A 132 16.95 8.48 -9.20
CA ASP A 132 16.62 8.18 -7.82
C ASP A 132 17.57 7.12 -7.21
N LEU A 133 17.63 7.02 -5.87
CA LEU A 133 18.56 6.18 -5.12
C LEU A 133 18.51 4.72 -5.60
N PHE A 134 19.66 4.19 -6.03
CA PHE A 134 19.84 2.82 -6.51
C PHE A 134 18.93 2.38 -7.67
N PHE A 135 18.23 3.31 -8.32
CA PHE A 135 17.14 2.97 -9.23
C PHE A 135 17.60 2.29 -10.53
N ASP A 136 17.00 1.13 -10.81
CA ASP A 136 17.03 0.39 -12.07
C ASP A 136 15.79 -0.54 -12.15
N ALA A 137 14.74 -0.08 -12.83
CA ALA A 137 13.47 -0.82 -12.93
C ALA A 137 13.62 -2.24 -13.51
N LYS A 138 14.57 -2.49 -14.42
CA LYS A 138 14.79 -3.82 -14.99
C LYS A 138 15.42 -4.76 -13.97
N LYS A 139 16.37 -4.28 -13.17
CA LYS A 139 16.92 -5.05 -12.04
C LYS A 139 15.85 -5.34 -11.01
N THR A 140 15.08 -4.34 -10.59
CA THR A 140 13.97 -4.54 -9.63
C THR A 140 13.02 -5.61 -10.14
N LEU A 141 12.53 -5.50 -11.39
CA LEU A 141 11.70 -6.53 -12.02
C LEU A 141 12.36 -7.91 -11.98
N GLY A 142 13.64 -8.00 -12.34
CA GLY A 142 14.40 -9.25 -12.39
C GLY A 142 14.52 -9.98 -11.04
N TYR A 143 14.40 -9.26 -9.92
CA TYR A 143 14.32 -9.83 -8.58
C TYR A 143 12.88 -10.17 -8.21
N ILE A 144 12.00 -9.18 -8.21
CA ILE A 144 10.68 -9.32 -7.58
C ILE A 144 9.72 -10.24 -8.34
N GLN A 145 9.93 -10.43 -9.66
CA GLN A 145 9.10 -11.36 -10.44
C GLN A 145 9.30 -12.84 -10.05
N LYS A 146 10.34 -13.15 -9.25
CA LYS A 146 10.66 -14.50 -8.78
C LYS A 146 10.07 -14.80 -7.40
N GLU A 147 9.53 -13.79 -6.73
CA GLU A 147 9.03 -13.90 -5.37
C GLU A 147 7.64 -14.52 -5.32
N ASP A 148 7.34 -15.22 -4.22
CA ASP A 148 6.02 -15.79 -3.97
C ASP A 148 5.16 -14.84 -3.12
N TRP A 149 4.14 -14.27 -3.77
CA TRP A 149 3.15 -13.40 -3.16
C TRP A 149 1.76 -14.03 -3.13
N SER A 150 1.68 -15.35 -2.99
CA SER A 150 0.41 -16.05 -2.78
C SER A 150 -0.27 -15.64 -1.46
N ASP A 151 -1.58 -15.80 -1.38
CA ASP A 151 -2.32 -15.58 -0.14
C ASP A 151 -1.88 -16.58 0.94
N ILE A 152 -1.72 -16.10 2.16
CA ILE A 152 -1.40 -16.93 3.32
C ILE A 152 -2.69 -17.59 3.84
N ALA A 153 -2.63 -18.88 4.13
CA ALA A 153 -3.75 -19.63 4.70
C ALA A 153 -4.20 -19.03 6.04
N GLU A 154 -5.50 -19.02 6.30
CA GLU A 154 -6.13 -18.29 7.41
C GLU A 154 -5.46 -18.49 8.78
N GLY A 155 -5.10 -19.74 9.14
CA GLY A 155 -4.43 -20.06 10.40
C GLY A 155 -2.93 -19.72 10.47
N GLN A 156 -2.33 -19.28 9.36
CA GLN A 156 -0.90 -18.94 9.25
C GLN A 156 -0.66 -17.44 9.02
N ARG A 157 -1.74 -16.65 8.85
CA ARG A 157 -1.65 -15.21 8.60
C ARG A 157 -1.00 -14.51 9.80
N PRO A 158 -0.01 -13.63 9.59
CA PRO A 158 0.52 -12.80 10.66
C PRO A 158 -0.54 -11.83 11.17
N SER A 159 -0.51 -11.49 12.45
CA SER A 159 -1.44 -10.51 12.99
C SER A 159 -1.13 -9.10 12.48
N ARG A 160 -2.15 -8.24 12.46
CA ARG A 160 -2.01 -6.82 12.12
C ARG A 160 -0.96 -6.12 12.98
N GLU A 161 -0.94 -6.43 14.28
CA GLU A 161 -0.02 -5.86 15.26
C GLU A 161 1.41 -6.27 14.94
N LEU A 162 1.65 -7.53 14.57
CA LEU A 162 2.97 -7.98 14.15
C LEU A 162 3.42 -7.25 12.88
N LEU A 163 2.58 -7.18 11.86
CA LEU A 163 2.88 -6.47 10.61
C LEU A 163 3.21 -5.00 10.88
N LYS A 164 2.36 -4.31 11.66
CA LYS A 164 2.60 -2.92 12.05
C LYS A 164 3.92 -2.76 12.80
N LYS A 165 4.19 -3.63 13.79
CA LYS A 165 5.43 -3.61 14.58
C LYS A 165 6.66 -3.76 13.69
N VAL A 166 6.62 -4.66 12.70
CA VAL A 166 7.71 -4.85 11.74
C VAL A 166 7.91 -3.61 10.88
N GLY A 167 6.83 -3.01 10.36
CA GLY A 167 6.89 -1.77 9.59
C GLY A 167 7.46 -0.59 10.38
N ASP A 168 7.02 -0.42 11.63
CA ASP A 168 7.54 0.60 12.55
C ASP A 168 9.03 0.39 12.83
N ALA A 169 9.40 -0.83 13.25
CA ALA A 169 10.78 -1.16 13.57
C ALA A 169 11.71 -0.96 12.37
N TYR A 170 11.26 -1.29 11.16
CA TYR A 170 12.06 -1.09 9.95
C TYR A 170 12.37 0.40 9.75
N LEU A 171 11.36 1.26 9.83
CA LEU A 171 11.53 2.71 9.71
C LEU A 171 12.32 3.34 10.86
N ASP A 172 12.33 2.71 12.03
CA ASP A 172 13.01 3.21 13.22
C ASP A 172 14.51 2.84 13.27
N MET A 173 14.99 1.90 12.43
CA MET A 173 16.40 1.44 12.40
C MET A 173 17.41 2.58 12.21
N TRP A 174 17.02 3.70 11.59
CA TRP A 174 17.88 4.87 11.40
C TRP A 174 18.05 5.73 12.66
N THR A 175 17.16 5.61 13.64
CA THR A 175 17.19 6.41 14.88
C THR A 175 17.45 5.58 16.12
N ASP A 176 16.93 4.34 16.16
CA ASP A 176 17.10 3.42 17.27
C ASP A 176 18.04 2.28 16.90
N LYS A 177 19.16 2.17 17.63
CA LYS A 177 20.15 1.12 17.45
C LYS A 177 19.62 -0.30 17.70
N ASN A 178 18.53 -0.43 18.46
CA ASN A 178 17.93 -1.71 18.84
C ASN A 178 16.79 -2.14 17.90
N ALA A 179 16.26 -1.23 17.06
CA ALA A 179 15.08 -1.51 16.25
C ALA A 179 15.31 -2.65 15.26
N ALA A 180 16.50 -2.70 14.63
CA ALA A 180 16.89 -3.75 13.70
C ALA A 180 16.86 -5.16 14.33
N ASP A 181 17.23 -5.29 15.61
CA ASP A 181 17.24 -6.58 16.32
C ASP A 181 15.84 -7.02 16.79
N SER A 182 14.88 -6.10 16.80
CA SER A 182 13.49 -6.41 17.15
C SER A 182 12.69 -7.05 16.01
N ILE A 183 13.23 -7.00 14.78
CA ILE A 183 12.59 -7.53 13.58
C ILE A 183 12.91 -9.03 13.45
N PRO A 184 11.90 -9.91 13.33
CA PRO A 184 12.13 -11.33 13.14
C PRO A 184 12.56 -11.63 11.70
N TRP A 185 13.85 -11.49 11.38
CA TRP A 185 14.36 -11.74 10.03
C TRP A 185 14.31 -13.22 9.63
N GLY A 186 13.83 -13.50 8.41
CA GLY A 186 13.95 -14.83 7.81
C GLY A 186 15.40 -15.12 7.37
N THR A 187 15.83 -16.38 7.42
CA THR A 187 17.18 -16.77 6.96
C THR A 187 17.33 -16.74 5.43
N GLN A 188 16.21 -16.81 4.71
CA GLN A 188 16.12 -16.73 3.24
C GLN A 188 15.26 -15.53 2.81
N CYS A 189 15.37 -14.42 3.53
CA CYS A 189 14.64 -13.21 3.21
C CYS A 189 15.41 -12.34 2.21
N GLU A 190 14.69 -11.56 1.41
CA GLU A 190 15.26 -10.73 0.36
C GLU A 190 14.85 -9.28 0.57
N ARG A 191 15.80 -8.35 0.40
CA ARG A 191 15.55 -6.91 0.42
C ARG A 191 15.97 -6.31 -0.90
N VAL A 192 15.05 -5.59 -1.54
CA VAL A 192 15.27 -4.80 -2.74
C VAL A 192 15.06 -3.33 -2.38
N GLU A 193 16.16 -2.62 -2.14
CA GLU A 193 16.16 -1.19 -1.76
C GLU A 193 16.46 -0.33 -3.01
N GLY A 194 15.43 0.29 -3.58
CA GLY A 194 15.47 0.83 -4.94
C GLY A 194 15.65 -0.31 -5.96
N SER A 195 16.91 -0.67 -6.23
CA SER A 195 17.29 -1.86 -7.00
C SER A 195 18.54 -2.55 -6.44
N SER A 196 18.97 -2.17 -5.24
CA SER A 196 20.03 -2.84 -4.50
C SER A 196 19.47 -4.10 -3.83
N TYR A 197 20.03 -5.26 -4.16
CA TYR A 197 19.57 -6.55 -3.66
C TYR A 197 20.44 -7.04 -2.50
N THR A 198 19.81 -7.42 -1.40
CA THR A 198 20.46 -8.00 -0.21
C THR A 198 19.76 -9.30 0.19
N SER A 199 20.53 -10.38 0.31
CA SER A 199 20.08 -11.68 0.81
C SER A 199 21.20 -12.34 1.63
N PRO A 200 20.98 -12.69 2.92
CA PRO A 200 19.74 -12.48 3.67
C PRO A 200 19.47 -11.00 3.93
N CYS A 201 18.20 -10.60 3.86
CA CYS A 201 17.76 -9.20 3.94
C CYS A 201 18.14 -8.48 5.25
N GLY A 202 18.32 -9.23 6.35
CA GLY A 202 18.77 -8.71 7.64
C GLY A 202 20.27 -8.37 7.73
N ALA A 203 21.02 -8.50 6.64
CA ALA A 203 22.42 -8.07 6.57
C ALA A 203 22.53 -6.55 6.34
N SER A 204 23.62 -5.96 6.84
CA SER A 204 23.99 -4.56 6.59
C SER A 204 22.87 -3.56 6.92
N LEU A 205 22.25 -3.73 8.08
CA LEU A 205 21.16 -2.87 8.55
C LEU A 205 21.68 -1.60 9.22
N PRO A 206 20.94 -0.47 9.14
CA PRO A 206 21.20 0.71 9.95
C PRO A 206 21.16 0.39 11.45
N ARG A 207 21.97 1.10 12.24
CA ARG A 207 22.11 0.91 13.69
C ARG A 207 21.98 2.23 14.44
N GLY A 208 20.93 2.99 14.11
CA GLY A 208 20.72 4.33 14.62
C GLY A 208 21.65 5.37 13.97
N GLY A 209 21.80 6.51 14.64
CA GLY A 209 22.72 7.59 14.25
C GLY A 209 22.04 8.81 13.63
N SER A 210 20.80 8.69 13.16
CA SER A 210 20.01 9.84 12.76
C SER A 210 19.31 10.50 13.95
N ALA A 211 19.31 11.83 13.98
CA ALA A 211 18.54 12.62 14.95
C ALA A 211 17.06 12.79 14.55
N LYS A 212 16.67 12.40 13.34
CA LYS A 212 15.33 12.61 12.79
C LYS A 212 14.65 11.28 12.50
N LYS A 213 13.49 11.06 13.11
CA LYS A 213 12.63 9.90 12.85
C LYS A 213 11.92 10.08 11.52
N ASN A 214 11.82 9.00 10.74
CA ASN A 214 11.05 9.00 9.50
C ASN A 214 9.57 9.28 9.77
N GLY A 215 9.10 10.42 9.27
CA GLY A 215 7.76 10.95 9.48
C GLY A 215 6.77 10.61 8.37
N LEU A 216 5.62 11.28 8.42
CA LEU A 216 4.51 11.14 7.47
C LEU A 216 4.12 9.68 7.15
N ARG A 217 4.17 8.78 8.14
CA ARG A 217 3.88 7.36 7.92
C ARG A 217 2.39 7.13 7.65
N ARG A 218 2.07 6.46 6.55
CA ARG A 218 0.71 6.08 6.13
C ARG A 218 0.72 4.59 5.84
N TYR A 219 -0.12 3.85 6.55
CA TYR A 219 -0.10 2.39 6.53
C TYR A 219 -1.19 1.82 5.63
N VAL A 220 -0.86 0.73 4.97
CA VAL A 220 -1.79 -0.29 4.46
C VAL A 220 -1.28 -1.64 4.96
N ILE A 221 -2.10 -2.34 5.75
CA ILE A 221 -1.74 -3.64 6.33
C ILE A 221 -2.76 -4.68 5.86
N ASP A 222 -2.25 -5.75 5.27
CA ASP A 222 -3.03 -6.85 4.68
C ASP A 222 -2.55 -8.18 5.27
N GLU A 223 -3.32 -8.75 6.20
CA GLU A 223 -3.02 -10.01 6.87
C GLU A 223 -3.11 -11.20 5.91
N VAL A 224 -3.95 -11.14 4.88
CA VAL A 224 -4.09 -12.20 3.87
C VAL A 224 -2.82 -12.31 3.05
N MET A 225 -2.28 -11.18 2.63
CA MET A 225 -0.99 -11.11 1.94
C MET A 225 0.20 -11.22 2.91
N GLY A 226 -0.04 -11.07 4.22
CA GLY A 226 1.00 -10.97 5.24
C GLY A 226 1.92 -9.78 5.00
N SER A 227 1.38 -8.63 4.59
CA SER A 227 2.17 -7.47 4.18
C SER A 227 1.79 -6.19 4.90
N VAL A 228 2.78 -5.32 5.14
CA VAL A 228 2.58 -3.91 5.49
C VAL A 228 3.28 -3.05 4.45
N ASP A 229 2.57 -2.11 3.84
CA ASP A 229 3.17 -0.96 3.16
C ASP A 229 3.12 0.26 4.08
N VAL A 230 4.22 1.01 4.08
CA VAL A 230 4.31 2.32 4.71
C VAL A 230 4.85 3.32 3.70
N LEU A 231 3.97 4.16 3.15
CA LEU A 231 4.40 5.40 2.52
C LEU A 231 4.85 6.35 3.64
N CYS A 232 6.01 6.98 3.48
CA CYS A 232 6.56 7.88 4.49
C CYS A 232 7.40 9.03 3.91
N GLN A 233 7.97 9.81 4.82
CA GLN A 233 9.05 10.74 4.57
C GLN A 233 10.33 10.25 5.24
N PHE A 234 11.39 10.04 4.45
CA PHE A 234 12.70 9.58 4.90
C PHE A 234 13.50 10.74 5.51
N ASP A 235 13.02 11.26 6.63
CA ASP A 235 13.61 12.38 7.35
C ASP A 235 15.00 12.09 7.88
N SER A 236 15.34 10.82 8.07
CA SER A 236 16.69 10.42 8.47
C SER A 236 17.76 10.74 7.42
N LEU A 237 17.40 10.89 6.13
CA LEU A 237 18.33 11.18 5.03
C LEU A 237 18.07 12.51 4.28
N GLY A 238 16.97 13.22 4.56
CA GLY A 238 16.72 14.53 3.95
C GLY A 238 15.29 14.80 3.49
N ALA A 239 14.30 14.33 4.25
CA ALA A 239 12.88 14.58 4.01
C ALA A 239 12.37 14.04 2.64
N TRP A 240 12.94 12.93 2.20
CA TRP A 240 12.68 12.32 0.90
C TRP A 240 11.38 11.50 0.88
N PRO A 241 10.61 11.52 -0.23
CA PRO A 241 9.47 10.61 -0.38
C PRO A 241 9.94 9.15 -0.46
N ASP A 242 9.28 8.28 0.29
CA ASP A 242 9.69 6.90 0.40
C ASP A 242 8.50 5.96 0.63
N SER A 243 8.69 4.68 0.31
CA SER A 243 7.74 3.59 0.53
C SER A 243 8.50 2.36 0.97
N HIS A 244 7.95 1.63 1.93
CA HIS A 244 8.47 0.33 2.37
C HIS A 244 7.33 -0.68 2.42
N GLU A 245 7.39 -1.68 1.56
CA GLU A 245 6.52 -2.84 1.61
C GLU A 245 7.29 -4.02 2.22
N ILE A 246 6.77 -4.58 3.30
CA ILE A 246 7.39 -5.68 4.03
C ILE A 246 6.41 -6.83 4.14
N ARG A 247 6.84 -8.00 3.65
CA ARG A 247 6.10 -9.27 3.78
C ARG A 247 6.63 -10.08 4.95
N VAL A 248 5.72 -10.64 5.74
CA VAL A 248 5.97 -11.53 6.85
C VAL A 248 5.26 -12.87 6.59
N VAL A 249 6.01 -13.96 6.62
CA VAL A 249 5.53 -15.34 6.47
C VAL A 249 6.08 -16.17 7.62
N ASP A 250 5.25 -17.01 8.24
CA ASP A 250 5.61 -17.81 9.42
C ASP A 250 6.23 -16.96 10.55
N GLY A 251 5.69 -15.75 10.74
CA GLY A 251 6.14 -14.79 11.74
C GLY A 251 7.50 -14.14 11.47
N LYS A 252 8.10 -14.36 10.29
CA LYS A 252 9.40 -13.81 9.91
C LYS A 252 9.32 -12.97 8.64
N VAL A 253 10.14 -11.92 8.56
CA VAL A 253 10.27 -11.11 7.33
C VAL A 253 10.78 -12.00 6.21
N LYS A 254 10.06 -11.98 5.08
CA LYS A 254 10.39 -12.73 3.86
C LYS A 254 10.86 -11.80 2.75
N TYR A 255 10.16 -10.70 2.51
CA TYR A 255 10.50 -9.73 1.46
C TYR A 255 10.43 -8.30 2.01
N VAL A 256 11.34 -7.45 1.53
CA VAL A 256 11.33 -6.00 1.78
C VAL A 256 11.55 -5.29 0.46
N HIS A 257 10.60 -4.46 0.04
CA HIS A 257 10.73 -3.59 -1.13
C HIS A 257 10.74 -2.14 -0.68
N THR A 258 11.65 -1.33 -1.23
CA THR A 258 11.62 0.12 -1.01
C THR A 258 11.56 0.89 -2.32
N VAL A 259 10.85 2.01 -2.30
CA VAL A 259 10.75 2.96 -3.42
C VAL A 259 11.13 4.33 -2.90
N THR A 260 12.41 4.68 -3.01
CA THR A 260 12.97 5.89 -2.43
C THR A 260 13.22 6.94 -3.51
N VAL A 261 12.62 8.12 -3.36
CA VAL A 261 12.74 9.24 -4.30
C VAL A 261 13.81 10.20 -3.81
N MET A 262 15.03 10.07 -4.34
CA MET A 262 16.22 10.84 -3.97
C MET A 262 16.94 11.38 -5.21
N ARG A 263 16.21 12.09 -6.06
CA ARG A 263 16.77 12.69 -7.28
C ARG A 263 17.93 13.62 -6.96
N GLY A 264 19.06 13.42 -7.64
CA GLY A 264 20.19 14.35 -7.62
C GLY A 264 21.08 14.25 -6.38
N VAL A 265 20.97 13.17 -5.60
CA VAL A 265 21.92 12.87 -4.52
C VAL A 265 22.85 11.75 -5.02
N GLY A 266 24.07 12.12 -5.43
CA GLY A 266 25.12 11.15 -5.82
C GLY A 266 25.43 11.04 -7.31
N THR A 267 25.50 12.15 -8.05
CA THR A 267 26.46 12.30 -9.16
C THR A 267 27.74 12.92 -8.63
#